data_AF-A0A3M3KP35-F1
#
_entry.id   AF-A0A3M3KP35-F1
#
_cell.length_a   1.000
_cell.length_b   1.000
_cell.length_c   1.000
_cell.angle_alpha   90.00
_cell.angle_beta   90.00
_cell.angle_gamma   90.00
#
_symmetry.space_group_name_H-M   'P 1'
#
loop_
_entity.id
_entity.type
_entity.pdbx_description
1 polymer ?
#
loop_
_entity_poly.entity_id
_entity_poly.type
_entity_poly.pdbx_seq_one_letter_code
_entity_poly.pdbx_strand_id
1 'polypeptide(L)'
;MEIPIHEQGLDGLIDKPGRGRKSFLPPDAMARVLEQVVQPRIGQPRWSCRSMAQVAGISPASVQRIWAANDIKPHLTRTFKLSNDPNFEEKFWDVIGLYLDPPDKALVLCCDEKSQVQALERTQPGLPLGIGHIRTQSHDYIRHGTVTLFTALDYLEGTLISSMN
;
A
#
# COMPACT_ATOMS: atom_id res chain seq x y z
N MET A 1 -44.48 -27.51 6.03
CA MET A 1 -44.37 -27.96 4.63
C MET A 1 -42.95 -28.47 4.47
N GLU A 2 -42.73 -29.72 4.86
CA GLU A 2 -41.43 -30.39 4.79
C GLU A 2 -41.22 -30.84 3.35
N ILE A 3 -40.18 -30.32 2.70
CA ILE A 3 -39.78 -30.78 1.37
C ILE A 3 -38.91 -32.02 1.60
N PRO A 4 -39.19 -33.19 0.99
CA PRO A 4 -38.43 -34.39 1.24
C PRO A 4 -37.01 -34.23 0.69
N ILE A 5 -36.03 -34.50 1.55
CA ILE A 5 -34.57 -34.53 1.30
C ILE A 5 -34.13 -35.38 0.08
N HIS A 6 -35.03 -36.19 -0.48
CA HIS A 6 -34.73 -37.14 -1.54
C HIS A 6 -34.58 -36.50 -2.94
N GLU A 7 -35.16 -35.32 -3.19
CA GLU A 7 -35.11 -34.69 -4.53
C GLU A 7 -33.88 -33.79 -4.75
N GLN A 8 -33.24 -33.31 -3.69
CA GLN A 8 -32.13 -32.33 -3.78
C GLN A 8 -30.78 -32.88 -3.31
N GLY A 9 -30.71 -34.11 -2.79
CA GLY A 9 -29.47 -34.72 -2.32
C GLY A 9 -28.76 -33.86 -1.26
N LEU A 10 -27.42 -33.75 -1.35
CA LEU A 10 -26.61 -32.93 -0.43
C LEU A 10 -26.85 -31.42 -0.58
N ASP A 11 -27.35 -30.95 -1.73
CA ASP A 11 -27.68 -29.53 -1.91
C ASP A 11 -28.87 -29.10 -1.03
N GLY A 12 -29.71 -30.05 -0.61
CA GLY A 12 -30.78 -29.84 0.36
C GLY A 12 -30.32 -29.59 1.80
N LEU A 13 -29.03 -29.84 2.11
CA LEU A 13 -28.42 -29.52 3.40
C LEU A 13 -27.94 -28.07 3.49
N ILE A 14 -27.97 -27.31 2.40
CA ILE A 14 -27.61 -25.90 2.41
C ILE A 14 -28.77 -25.10 2.97
N ASP A 15 -28.54 -24.45 4.12
CA ASP A 15 -29.54 -23.58 4.75
C ASP A 15 -30.03 -22.51 3.77
N LYS A 16 -31.34 -22.45 3.59
CA LYS A 16 -31.98 -21.40 2.80
C LYS A 16 -31.72 -20.03 3.44
N PRO A 17 -31.58 -18.95 2.65
CA PRO A 17 -31.36 -17.62 3.19
C PRO A 17 -32.47 -17.27 4.19
N GLY A 18 -32.06 -16.95 5.42
CA GLY A 18 -32.97 -16.67 6.53
C GLY A 18 -33.84 -15.43 6.28
N ARG A 19 -34.93 -15.31 7.04
CA ARG A 19 -35.94 -14.21 6.94
C ARG A 19 -35.40 -12.82 7.35
N GLY A 20 -34.10 -12.66 7.56
CA GLY A 20 -33.48 -11.44 8.06
C GLY A 20 -33.84 -10.20 7.22
N ARG A 21 -33.74 -9.01 7.83
CA ARG A 21 -33.97 -7.74 7.13
C ARG A 21 -33.02 -7.66 5.94
N LYS A 22 -33.60 -7.65 4.73
CA LYS A 22 -32.84 -7.42 3.50
C LYS A 22 -32.08 -6.09 3.65
N SER A 23 -30.77 -6.11 3.45
CA SER A 23 -30.00 -4.87 3.43
C SER A 23 -30.52 -4.05 2.25
N PHE A 24 -30.99 -2.84 2.55
CA PHE A 24 -31.38 -1.89 1.52
C PHE A 24 -30.41 -0.73 1.59
N LEU A 25 -29.60 -0.61 0.54
CA LEU A 25 -28.75 0.54 0.32
C LEU A 25 -29.25 1.20 -0.97
N PRO A 26 -29.64 2.49 -0.95
CA PRO A 26 -30.05 3.19 -2.16
C PRO A 26 -28.92 3.12 -3.21
N PRO A 27 -29.19 2.68 -4.44
CA PRO A 27 -28.17 2.59 -5.50
C PRO A 27 -27.41 3.90 -5.69
N ASP A 28 -28.11 5.03 -5.67
CA ASP A 28 -27.51 6.36 -5.80
C ASP A 28 -26.54 6.69 -4.66
N ALA A 29 -26.85 6.23 -3.44
CA ALA A 29 -25.96 6.44 -2.30
C ALA A 29 -24.68 5.59 -2.43
N MET A 30 -24.80 4.37 -2.96
CA MET A 30 -23.64 3.53 -3.26
C MET A 30 -22.75 4.16 -4.33
N ALA A 31 -23.35 4.62 -5.44
CA ALA A 31 -22.63 5.31 -6.50
C ALA A 31 -21.87 6.53 -5.97
N ARG A 32 -22.52 7.37 -5.15
CA ARG A 32 -21.86 8.51 -4.48
C ARG A 32 -20.65 8.10 -3.65
N VAL A 33 -20.74 7.01 -2.89
CA VAL A 33 -19.60 6.53 -2.07
C VAL A 33 -18.43 6.09 -2.93
N LEU A 34 -18.69 5.41 -4.05
CA LEU A 34 -17.64 4.86 -4.92
C LEU A 34 -17.00 5.94 -5.79
N GLU A 35 -17.78 6.87 -6.34
CA GLU A 35 -17.27 7.93 -7.21
C GLU A 35 -16.52 9.02 -6.44
N GLN A 36 -17.03 9.41 -5.27
CA GLN A 36 -16.42 10.54 -4.54
C GLN A 36 -15.18 10.16 -3.75
N VAL A 37 -14.95 8.88 -3.49
CA VAL A 37 -13.80 8.45 -2.65
C VAL A 37 -12.44 8.82 -3.27
N VAL A 38 -12.39 8.97 -4.60
CA VAL A 38 -11.19 9.39 -5.34
C VAL A 38 -11.07 10.92 -5.50
N GLN A 39 -12.07 11.68 -5.06
CA GLN A 39 -12.12 13.14 -5.13
C GLN A 39 -12.17 13.75 -3.72
N PRO A 40 -11.05 13.78 -2.97
CA PRO A 40 -11.01 14.41 -1.65
C PRO A 40 -11.28 15.91 -1.74
N ARG A 41 -11.91 16.47 -0.70
CA ARG A 41 -12.26 17.89 -0.64
C ARG A 41 -11.03 18.75 -0.37
N ILE A 42 -11.06 20.00 -0.83
CA ILE A 42 -10.03 21.00 -0.49
C ILE A 42 -9.96 21.13 1.04
N GLY A 43 -8.75 21.00 1.61
CA GLY A 43 -8.51 21.02 3.06
C GLY A 43 -8.79 19.70 3.80
N GLN A 44 -9.33 18.68 3.12
CA GLN A 44 -9.54 17.33 3.67
C GLN A 44 -8.98 16.29 2.70
N PRO A 45 -7.66 16.04 2.72
CA PRO A 45 -7.01 15.19 1.72
C PRO A 45 -7.44 13.72 1.75
N ARG A 46 -8.22 13.31 2.76
CA ARG A 46 -8.68 11.93 2.94
C ARG A 46 -10.13 11.88 3.41
N TRP A 47 -10.87 10.91 2.88
CA TRP A 47 -12.20 10.60 3.37
C TRP A 47 -12.14 9.75 4.64
N SER A 48 -12.94 10.11 5.63
CA SER A 48 -13.30 9.23 6.74
C SER A 48 -14.66 8.60 6.44
N CYS A 49 -14.97 7.46 7.07
CA CYS A 49 -16.31 6.87 6.94
C CYS A 49 -17.42 7.86 7.34
N ARG A 50 -17.15 8.75 8.31
CA ARG A 50 -18.10 9.77 8.78
C ARG A 50 -18.31 10.89 7.78
N SER A 51 -17.23 11.44 7.22
CA SER A 51 -17.35 12.51 6.23
C SER A 51 -17.99 11.99 4.93
N MET A 52 -17.64 10.79 4.48
CA MET A 52 -18.29 10.18 3.31
C MET A 52 -19.78 9.88 3.56
N ALA A 53 -20.12 9.41 4.77
CA ALA A 53 -21.50 9.15 5.18
C ALA A 53 -22.40 10.39 5.11
N GLN A 54 -21.90 11.54 5.57
CA GLN A 54 -22.62 12.81 5.50
C GLN A 54 -22.95 13.22 4.06
N VAL A 55 -22.08 12.89 3.10
CA VAL A 55 -22.26 13.24 1.68
C VAL A 55 -23.15 12.25 0.96
N ALA A 56 -22.97 10.96 1.24
CA ALA A 56 -23.74 9.90 0.61
C ALA A 56 -25.17 9.78 1.19
N GLY A 57 -25.41 10.33 2.40
CA GLY A 57 -26.70 10.25 3.10
C GLY A 57 -26.96 8.89 3.74
N ILE A 58 -25.91 8.18 4.15
CA ILE A 58 -26.00 6.82 4.72
C ILE A 58 -25.20 6.70 6.01
N SER A 59 -25.36 5.60 6.75
CA SER A 59 -24.59 5.39 7.97
C SER A 59 -23.07 5.21 7.69
N PRO A 60 -22.17 5.64 8.59
CA PRO A 60 -20.74 5.36 8.49
C PRO A 60 -20.41 3.87 8.40
N ALA A 61 -21.21 3.01 9.05
CA ALA A 61 -21.07 1.57 8.97
C ALA A 61 -21.40 1.02 7.57
N SER A 62 -22.37 1.63 6.88
CA SER A 62 -22.66 1.29 5.48
C SER A 62 -21.51 1.70 4.56
N VAL A 63 -20.93 2.89 4.75
CA VAL A 63 -19.71 3.31 4.01
C VAL A 63 -18.56 2.31 4.24
N GLN A 64 -18.30 1.94 5.49
CA GLN A 64 -17.25 0.97 5.81
C GLN A 64 -17.48 -0.37 5.11
N ARG A 65 -18.72 -0.88 5.10
CA ARG A 65 -19.08 -2.11 4.40
C ARG A 65 -18.87 -2.01 2.89
N ILE A 66 -19.25 -0.88 2.28
CA ILE A 66 -19.02 -0.63 0.84
C ILE A 66 -17.53 -0.61 0.54
N TRP A 67 -16.73 0.13 1.31
CA TRP A 67 -15.29 0.19 1.09
C TRP A 67 -14.61 -1.15 1.30
N ALA A 68 -14.96 -1.90 2.34
CA ALA A 68 -14.43 -3.25 2.58
C ALA A 68 -14.76 -4.22 1.44
N ALA A 69 -16.00 -4.18 0.94
CA ALA A 69 -16.43 -5.05 -0.17
C ALA A 69 -15.75 -4.73 -1.52
N ASN A 70 -15.20 -3.52 -1.68
CA ASN A 70 -14.54 -3.06 -2.90
C ASN A 70 -13.02 -2.85 -2.74
N ASP A 71 -12.43 -3.31 -1.63
CA ASP A 71 -11.03 -3.08 -1.23
C ASP A 71 -10.57 -1.61 -1.26
N ILE A 72 -11.49 -0.68 -1.00
CA ILE A 72 -11.20 0.75 -1.01
C ILE A 72 -10.58 1.17 0.33
N LYS A 73 -9.39 1.77 0.28
CA LYS A 73 -8.62 2.17 1.46
C LYS A 73 -8.22 3.66 1.41
N PRO A 74 -9.13 4.60 1.72
CA PRO A 74 -8.90 6.04 1.52
C PRO A 74 -7.82 6.64 2.44
N HIS A 75 -7.46 5.91 3.49
CA HIS A 75 -6.37 6.28 4.39
C HIS A 75 -4.99 5.92 3.83
N LEU A 76 -4.93 5.02 2.82
CA LEU A 76 -3.68 4.66 2.16
C LEU A 76 -3.42 5.58 0.99
N THR A 77 -2.17 5.96 0.85
CA THR A 77 -1.67 6.69 -0.31
C THR A 77 -0.46 5.93 -0.80
N ARG A 78 -0.44 5.60 -2.10
CA ARG A 78 0.72 5.02 -2.76
C ARG A 78 1.22 6.02 -3.79
N THR A 79 2.53 6.16 -3.88
CA THR A 79 3.16 6.86 -4.98
C THR A 79 3.30 5.90 -6.15
N PHE A 80 3.08 6.39 -7.35
CA PHE A 80 3.41 5.68 -8.57
C PHE A 80 4.15 6.64 -9.49
N LYS A 81 5.07 6.10 -10.30
CA LYS A 81 5.68 6.81 -11.41
C LYS A 81 5.21 6.10 -12.67
N LEU A 82 4.44 6.79 -13.49
CA LEU A 82 4.06 6.32 -14.82
C LEU A 82 4.91 7.09 -15.84
N SER A 83 5.54 6.37 -16.77
CA SER A 83 6.19 7.01 -17.91
C SER A 83 5.13 7.44 -18.92
N ASN A 84 5.25 8.65 -19.47
CA ASN A 84 4.41 9.13 -20.56
C ASN A 84 5.04 8.85 -21.94
N ASP A 85 6.11 8.06 -22.00
CA ASP A 85 6.77 7.67 -23.24
C ASP A 85 5.86 6.73 -24.05
N PRO A 86 5.49 7.09 -25.30
CA PRO A 86 4.65 6.24 -26.14
C PRO A 86 5.26 4.85 -26.38
N ASN A 87 6.58 4.72 -26.32
CA ASN A 87 7.31 3.46 -26.51
C ASN A 87 7.81 2.87 -25.18
N PHE A 88 7.17 3.22 -24.05
CA PHE A 88 7.63 2.80 -22.72
C PHE A 88 7.76 1.27 -22.60
N GLU A 89 6.76 0.54 -23.07
CA GLU A 89 6.73 -0.92 -22.93
C GLU A 89 7.88 -1.60 -23.68
N GLU A 90 8.13 -1.19 -24.93
CA GLU A 90 9.24 -1.68 -25.74
C GLU A 90 10.58 -1.43 -25.04
N LYS A 91 10.84 -0.18 -24.63
CA LYS A 91 12.06 0.19 -23.91
C LYS A 91 12.20 -0.51 -22.57
N PHE A 92 11.08 -0.72 -21.88
CA PHE A 92 11.06 -1.45 -20.62
C PHE A 92 11.53 -2.88 -20.83
N TRP A 93 10.99 -3.58 -21.83
CA TRP A 93 11.40 -4.95 -22.15
C TRP A 93 12.84 -5.03 -22.66
N ASP A 94 13.30 -4.06 -23.45
CA ASP A 94 14.70 -4.00 -23.90
C ASP A 94 15.67 -3.92 -22.71
N VAL A 95 15.36 -3.09 -21.71
CA VAL A 95 16.20 -2.96 -20.51
C VAL A 95 16.11 -4.19 -19.62
N ILE A 96 14.89 -4.72 -19.39
CA ILE A 96 14.70 -5.92 -18.57
C ILE A 96 15.36 -7.14 -19.20
N GLY A 97 15.37 -7.25 -20.53
CA GLY A 97 16.07 -8.31 -21.27
C GLY A 97 17.55 -8.40 -20.87
N LEU A 98 18.22 -7.26 -20.68
CA LEU A 98 19.63 -7.22 -20.25
C LEU A 98 19.87 -7.79 -18.84
N TYR A 99 18.86 -7.80 -17.97
CA TYR A 99 18.94 -8.43 -16.65
C TYR A 99 18.64 -9.93 -16.70
N LEU A 100 17.74 -10.36 -17.58
CA LEU A 100 17.28 -11.75 -17.66
C LEU A 100 18.22 -12.64 -18.49
N ASP A 101 18.74 -12.11 -19.60
CA ASP A 101 19.66 -12.80 -20.51
C ASP A 101 20.82 -11.86 -20.88
N PRO A 102 21.75 -11.61 -19.94
CA PRO A 102 22.87 -10.72 -20.16
C PRO A 102 23.81 -11.28 -21.25
N PRO A 103 24.32 -10.45 -22.17
CA PRO A 103 25.33 -10.88 -23.15
C PRO A 103 26.60 -11.45 -22.49
N ASP A 104 27.35 -12.27 -23.23
CA ASP A 104 28.63 -12.79 -22.77
C ASP A 104 29.58 -11.67 -22.33
N LYS A 105 30.10 -11.78 -21.10
CA LYS A 105 30.99 -10.79 -20.46
C LYS A 105 30.36 -9.40 -20.27
N ALA A 106 29.03 -9.33 -20.15
CA ALA A 106 28.35 -8.09 -19.80
C ALA A 106 28.66 -7.66 -18.35
N LEU A 107 28.69 -6.35 -18.13
CA LEU A 107 28.76 -5.72 -16.81
C LEU A 107 27.43 -5.00 -16.58
N VAL A 108 26.67 -5.42 -15.58
CA VAL A 108 25.36 -4.84 -15.23
C VAL A 108 25.47 -4.16 -13.87
N LEU A 109 25.53 -2.82 -13.88
CA LEU A 109 25.61 -2.02 -12.65
C LEU A 109 24.28 -1.31 -12.37
N CYS A 110 23.71 -1.56 -11.19
CA CYS A 110 22.58 -0.80 -10.66
C CYS A 110 23.12 0.35 -9.78
N CYS A 111 23.14 1.55 -10.33
CA CYS A 111 23.61 2.74 -9.60
C CYS A 111 22.44 3.50 -8.98
N ASP A 112 22.57 3.90 -7.72
CA ASP A 112 21.63 4.79 -7.05
C ASP A 112 22.37 5.82 -6.18
N GLU A 113 21.74 6.98 -6.04
CA GLU A 113 22.17 8.05 -5.14
C GLU A 113 21.12 8.23 -4.06
N LYS A 114 21.55 8.05 -2.81
CA LYS A 114 20.76 8.44 -1.65
C LYS A 114 21.33 9.73 -1.08
N SER A 115 20.79 10.85 -1.53
CA SER A 115 21.13 12.18 -1.02
C SER A 115 20.46 12.48 0.32
N GLN A 116 20.95 13.53 0.99
CA GLN A 116 20.35 14.09 2.22
C GLN A 116 20.20 13.06 3.36
N VAL A 117 21.10 12.08 3.44
CA VAL A 117 21.16 11.17 4.58
C VAL A 117 21.60 11.98 5.79
N GLN A 118 20.70 12.17 6.75
CA GLN A 118 21.03 12.89 7.98
C GLN A 118 21.99 12.06 8.81
N ALA A 119 23.19 12.58 9.05
CA ALA A 119 24.16 11.98 9.96
C ALA A 119 23.73 12.33 11.40
N LEU A 120 22.96 11.42 12.00
CA LEU A 120 22.37 11.60 13.33
C LEU A 120 23.04 10.68 14.35
N GLU A 121 23.44 11.27 15.47
CA GLU A 121 23.85 10.54 16.66
C GLU A 121 22.85 10.78 17.79
N ARG A 122 22.51 9.74 18.55
CA ARG A 122 21.63 9.91 19.73
C ARG A 122 22.46 10.45 20.88
N THR A 123 21.96 11.49 21.54
CA THR A 123 22.66 12.17 22.65
C THR A 123 22.93 11.23 23.84
N GLN A 124 22.08 10.20 24.02
CA GLN A 124 22.27 9.19 25.06
C GLN A 124 21.95 7.79 24.52
N PRO A 125 22.65 6.75 24.99
CA PRO A 125 22.32 5.38 24.63
C PRO A 125 20.93 5.00 25.17
N GLY A 126 20.20 4.21 24.39
CA GLY A 126 18.93 3.65 24.85
C GLY A 126 19.12 2.74 26.05
N LEU A 127 18.11 2.65 26.92
CA LEU A 127 18.14 1.69 28.03
C LEU A 127 18.13 0.26 27.47
N PRO A 128 18.83 -0.69 28.14
CA PRO A 128 18.82 -2.08 27.74
C PRO A 128 17.40 -2.65 27.76
N LEU A 129 17.14 -3.59 26.86
CA LEU A 129 15.86 -4.31 26.81
C LEU A 129 15.67 -5.10 28.10
N GLY A 130 14.50 -4.96 28.72
CA GLY A 130 14.11 -5.67 29.92
C GLY A 130 12.75 -6.35 29.75
N ILE A 131 12.49 -7.39 30.54
CA ILE A 131 11.18 -8.04 30.55
C ILE A 131 10.13 -7.00 30.96
N GLY A 132 9.08 -6.85 30.14
CA GLY A 132 8.04 -5.84 30.32
C GLY A 132 8.43 -4.40 29.93
N HIS A 133 9.65 -4.16 29.44
CA HIS A 133 10.14 -2.83 29.06
C HIS A 133 10.56 -2.80 27.59
N ILE A 134 9.97 -1.89 26.82
CA ILE A 134 10.39 -1.62 25.44
C ILE A 134 11.74 -0.91 25.42
N ARG A 135 12.48 -1.05 24.32
CA ARG A 135 13.69 -0.26 24.09
C ARG A 135 13.34 1.23 24.17
N THR A 136 14.09 1.99 24.95
CA THR A 136 13.96 3.45 24.98
C THR A 136 14.94 4.09 23.99
N GLN A 137 14.56 5.23 23.42
CA GLN A 137 15.41 6.05 22.57
C GLN A 137 15.23 7.52 22.98
N SER A 138 16.32 8.26 23.12
CA SER A 138 16.24 9.71 23.37
C SER A 138 15.61 10.41 22.17
N HIS A 139 14.74 11.40 22.44
CA HIS A 139 14.17 12.26 21.42
C HIS A 139 15.21 13.26 20.88
N ASP A 140 16.17 13.65 21.73
CA ASP A 140 17.29 14.50 21.37
C ASP A 140 18.34 13.77 20.53
N TYR A 141 18.92 14.50 19.58
CA TYR A 141 19.98 14.05 18.69
C TYR A 141 20.99 15.17 18.43
N ILE A 142 22.24 14.77 18.18
CA ILE A 142 23.29 15.65 17.65
C ILE A 142 23.25 15.53 16.13
N ARG A 143 23.20 16.67 15.43
CA ARG A 143 23.19 16.73 13.96
C ARG A 143 24.61 16.99 13.46
N HIS A 144 25.18 16.01 12.76
CA HIS A 144 26.52 16.10 12.16
C HIS A 144 26.50 16.60 10.71
N GLY A 145 25.32 17.00 10.21
CA GLY A 145 25.10 17.46 8.84
C GLY A 145 24.35 16.42 8.00
N THR A 146 24.56 16.48 6.69
CA THR A 146 23.98 15.56 5.71
C THR A 146 25.07 14.96 4.85
N VAL A 147 24.97 13.66 4.59
CA VAL A 147 25.88 12.89 3.72
C VAL A 147 25.09 12.45 2.49
N THR A 148 25.79 12.34 1.36
CA THR A 148 25.25 11.72 0.15
C THR A 148 25.94 10.39 -0.08
N LEU A 149 25.15 9.33 -0.19
CA LEU A 149 25.62 7.98 -0.49
C LEU A 149 25.44 7.70 -1.98
N PHE A 150 26.55 7.37 -2.65
CA PHE A 150 26.55 6.81 -4.01
C PHE A 150 26.83 5.32 -3.92
N THR A 151 26.05 4.50 -4.60
CA THR A 151 26.22 3.05 -4.59
C THR A 151 25.97 2.47 -5.96
N ALA A 152 26.83 1.55 -6.38
CA ALA A 152 26.65 0.71 -7.55
C ALA A 152 26.65 -0.75 -7.10
N LEU A 153 25.59 -1.49 -7.44
CA LEU A 153 25.53 -2.94 -7.28
C LEU A 153 25.91 -3.60 -8.61
N ASP A 154 26.93 -4.44 -8.59
CA ASP A 154 27.13 -5.43 -9.64
C ASP A 154 26.03 -6.49 -9.51
N TYR A 155 25.11 -6.51 -10.47
CA TYR A 155 23.94 -7.37 -10.41
C TYR A 155 24.29 -8.85 -10.58
N LEU A 156 25.31 -9.16 -11.38
CA LEU A 156 25.67 -10.54 -11.71
C LEU A 156 26.51 -11.16 -10.59
N GLU A 157 27.44 -10.39 -10.02
CA GLU A 157 28.33 -10.85 -8.95
C GLU A 157 27.78 -10.59 -7.54
N GLY A 158 26.73 -9.76 -7.42
CA GLY A 158 26.15 -9.36 -6.13
C GLY A 158 27.06 -8.46 -5.28
N THR A 159 28.08 -7.86 -5.88
CA THR A 159 29.09 -7.05 -5.18
C THR A 159 28.66 -5.58 -5.12
N LEU A 160 28.85 -4.95 -3.96
CA LEU A 160 28.49 -3.55 -3.73
C LEU A 160 29.73 -2.65 -3.76
N ILE A 161 29.68 -1.59 -4.57
CA ILE A 161 30.70 -0.54 -4.63
C ILE A 161 30.05 0.76 -4.13
N SER A 162 30.54 1.29 -3.01
CA SER A 162 29.93 2.46 -2.36
C SER A 162 30.94 3.57 -2.08
N SER A 163 30.50 4.82 -2.23
CA SER A 163 31.26 6.01 -1.84
C SER A 163 30.35 6.97 -1.05
N MET A 164 30.91 7.63 -0.04
CA MET A 164 30.21 8.65 0.75
C MET A 164 30.92 9.99 0.62
N ASN A 165 30.15 11.06 0.47
CA ASN A 165 30.61 12.44 0.43
C ASN A 165 29.80 13.30 1.41
#